data_AF-A0A447N237-F1
#
_entry.id   AF-A0A447N237-F1
#
_cell.length_a   1.000
_cell.length_b   1.000
_cell.length_c   1.000
_cell.angle_alpha   90.00
_cell.angle_beta   90.00
_cell.angle_gamma   90.00
#
_symmetry.space_group_name_H-M   'P 1'
#
loop_
_entity.id
_entity.type
_entity.pdbx_description
1 polymer ?
#
loop_
_entity_poly.entity_id
_entity_poly.type
_entity_poly.pdbx_seq_one_letter_code
_entity_poly.pdbx_strand_id
1 'polypeptide(L)' 'MKALSDIGLELSITGGITPADLPLFRDINVKAFIAGRALAGAAHPAQVAAEFHAQIDAIWGEKHA' A
#
# COMPACT_ATOMS: atom_id res chain seq x y z
N MET A 1 -9.03 -5.71 10.21
CA MET A 1 -7.64 -5.76 9.71
C MET A 1 -6.65 -5.81 10.87
N LYS A 2 -6.64 -4.82 11.79
CA LYS A 2 -5.70 -4.80 12.93
C LYS A 2 -5.72 -6.09 13.78
N ALA A 3 -6.90 -6.57 14.17
CA ALA A 3 -7.02 -7.83 14.93
C ALA A 3 -6.39 -9.06 14.23
N LEU A 4 -6.41 -9.12 12.89
CA LEU A 4 -5.76 -10.20 12.12
C LEU A 4 -4.24 -10.00 12.07
N SER A 5 -3.80 -8.75 11.92
CA SER A 5 -2.38 -8.40 12.00
C SER A 5 -1.80 -8.66 13.39
N ASP A 6 -2.55 -8.40 14.46
CA ASP A 6 -2.11 -8.53 15.85
C ASP A 6 -1.84 -10.01 16.22
N ILE A 7 -2.51 -10.95 15.55
CA ILE A 7 -2.24 -12.40 15.68
C ILE A 7 -1.12 -12.88 14.74
N GLY A 8 -0.42 -11.96 14.07
CA GLY A 8 0.75 -12.23 13.22
C GLY A 8 0.43 -12.53 11.76
N LEU A 9 -0.81 -12.39 11.30
CA LEU A 9 -1.12 -12.58 9.87
C LEU A 9 -0.62 -11.40 9.04
N GLU A 10 0.05 -11.71 7.95
CA GLU A 10 0.42 -10.78 6.90
C GLU A 10 -0.80 -10.51 5.99
N LEU A 11 -1.12 -9.24 5.75
CA LEU A 11 -2.34 -8.86 5.02
C LEU A 11 -2.02 -8.23 3.66
N SER A 12 -2.68 -8.71 2.61
CA SER A 12 -2.69 -8.06 1.29
C SER A 12 -3.87 -7.10 1.20
N ILE A 13 -3.60 -5.84 0.84
CA ILE A 13 -4.61 -4.78 0.75
C ILE A 13 -5.01 -4.58 -0.71
N THR A 14 -6.31 -4.58 -0.98
CA THR A 14 -6.89 -4.39 -2.32
C THR A 14 -8.21 -3.63 -2.23
N GLY A 15 -8.67 -3.09 -3.35
CA GLY A 15 -9.98 -2.44 -3.48
C GLY A 15 -9.91 -0.92 -3.55
N GLY A 16 -9.77 -0.40 -4.77
CA GLY A 16 -9.93 1.05 -5.04
C GLY A 16 -8.92 1.98 -4.37
N ILE A 17 -7.80 1.43 -3.88
CA ILE A 17 -6.75 2.19 -3.18
C ILE A 17 -6.03 3.15 -4.11
N THR A 18 -5.60 4.27 -3.55
CA THR A 18 -4.72 5.29 -4.15
C THR A 18 -3.48 5.48 -3.27
N PRO A 19 -2.41 6.15 -3.77
CA PRO A 19 -1.22 6.42 -2.94
C PRO A 19 -1.53 7.17 -1.63
N ALA A 20 -2.56 8.03 -1.63
CA ALA A 20 -2.96 8.80 -0.46
C ALA A 20 -3.59 7.95 0.65
N ASP A 21 -4.05 6.74 0.34
CA ASP A 21 -4.71 5.85 1.30
C ASP A 21 -3.70 5.00 2.10
N LEU A 22 -2.46 4.85 1.62
CA LEU A 22 -1.43 4.00 2.24
C LEU A 22 -1.18 4.29 3.73
N PRO A 23 -1.12 5.56 4.19
CA PRO A 23 -0.97 5.88 5.61
C PRO A 23 -2.03 5.26 6.53
N LEU A 24 -3.24 4.97 6.02
CA LEU A 24 -4.31 4.34 6.80
C LEU A 24 -3.94 2.92 7.28
N PHE A 25 -2.96 2.28 6.65
CA PHE A 25 -2.54 0.91 6.92
C PHE A 25 -1.21 0.81 7.68
N ARG A 26 -0.60 1.91 8.12
CA ARG A 26 0.73 1.94 8.77
C ARG A 26 0.85 1.03 10.00
N ASP A 27 -0.26 0.83 10.71
CA ASP A 27 -0.34 0.05 11.95
C ASP A 27 -0.78 -1.41 11.72
N ILE A 28 -0.71 -1.86 10.45
CA ILE A 28 -1.05 -3.21 9.98
C ILE A 28 0.21 -3.86 9.40
N ASN A 29 0.37 -5.17 9.63
CA ASN A 29 1.40 -6.00 9.00
C ASN A 29 1.05 -6.26 7.52
N VAL A 30 1.24 -5.24 6.69
CA VAL A 30 0.92 -5.29 5.26
C VAL A 30 2.00 -6.08 4.52
N LYS A 31 1.58 -7.04 3.71
CA LYS A 31 2.45 -7.80 2.80
C LYS A 31 2.60 -7.15 1.44
N ALA A 32 1.47 -6.70 0.90
CA ALA A 32 1.38 -6.19 -0.46
C ALA A 32 0.16 -5.28 -0.62
N PHE A 33 0.29 -4.32 -1.53
CA PHE A 33 -0.83 -3.53 -2.06
C PHE A 33 -1.13 -3.98 -3.49
N ILE A 34 -2.41 -4.18 -3.80
CA ILE A 34 -2.88 -4.58 -5.13
C ILE A 34 -3.75 -3.44 -5.68
N ALA A 35 -3.19 -2.67 -6.61
CA ALA A 35 -3.85 -1.53 -7.23
C ALA A 35 -4.27 -1.86 -8.67
N GLY A 36 -5.58 -1.91 -8.92
CA GLY A 36 -6.15 -2.15 -10.26
C GLY A 36 -6.50 -0.85 -10.96
N ARG A 37 -7.72 -0.33 -10.71
CA ARG A 37 -8.26 0.87 -11.38
C ARG A 37 -7.41 2.12 -11.17
N ALA A 38 -6.74 2.27 -10.03
CA ALA A 38 -5.85 3.39 -9.78
C ALA A 38 -4.67 3.43 -10.78
N LEU A 39 -4.24 2.29 -11.30
CA LEU A 39 -3.23 2.21 -12.35
C LEU A 39 -3.88 2.18 -13.74
N ALA A 40 -4.78 1.23 -13.98
CA ALA A 40 -5.37 1.02 -15.30
C ALA A 40 -6.25 2.19 -15.81
N GLY A 41 -6.82 2.98 -14.90
CA GLY A 41 -7.64 4.14 -15.21
C GLY A 41 -6.92 5.49 -15.09
N ALA A 42 -5.63 5.51 -14.76
CA ALA A 42 -4.88 6.76 -14.62
C ALA A 42 -4.51 7.36 -15.98
N ALA A 43 -4.51 8.68 -16.06
CA ALA A 43 -3.93 9.40 -17.21
C ALA A 43 -2.41 9.14 -17.36
N HIS A 44 -1.73 8.95 -16.23
CA HIS A 44 -0.28 8.72 -16.15
C HIS A 44 0.03 7.51 -15.25
N PRO A 45 -0.19 6.27 -15.72
CA PRO A 45 -0.10 5.06 -14.88
C PRO A 45 1.28 4.84 -14.26
N ALA A 46 2.36 5.12 -15.01
CA ALA A 46 3.72 4.99 -14.50
C ALA A 46 4.02 5.98 -13.35
N GLN A 47 3.47 7.20 -13.44
CA GLN A 47 3.59 8.19 -12.37
C GLN A 47 2.84 7.72 -11.11
N VAL A 48 1.61 7.25 -11.25
CA VAL A 48 0.84 6.73 -10.10
C VAL A 48 1.54 5.54 -9.46
N ALA A 49 2.14 4.63 -10.25
CA ALA A 49 2.95 3.54 -9.72
C ALA A 49 4.17 4.06 -8.93
N ALA A 50 4.88 5.07 -9.44
CA ALA A 50 5.99 5.69 -8.72
C ALA A 50 5.55 6.36 -7.41
N GLU A 51 4.37 6.99 -7.39
CA GLU A 51 3.79 7.57 -6.18
C GLU A 51 3.43 6.49 -5.14
N PHE A 52 2.93 5.32 -5.57
CA PHE A 52 2.75 4.17 -4.68
C PHE A 52 4.07 3.72 -4.06
N HIS A 53 5.12 3.55 -4.86
CA HIS A 53 6.44 3.16 -4.36
C HIS A 53 6.99 4.19 -3.37
N ALA A 54 6.94 5.48 -3.70
CA ALA A 54 7.41 6.54 -2.83
C ALA A 54 6.67 6.58 -1.49
N GLN A 55 5.34 6.41 -1.47
CA GLN A 55 4.56 6.31 -0.24
C GLN A 55 4.90 5.05 0.57
N ILE A 56 5.09 3.91 -0.10
CA ILE A 56 5.51 2.67 0.57
C ILE A 56 6.87 2.88 1.25
N ASP A 57 7.84 3.42 0.53
CA ASP A 57 9.18 3.67 1.05
C ASP A 57 9.16 4.70 2.19
N ALA A 58 8.34 5.75 2.10
CA ALA A 58 8.21 6.76 3.15
C ALA A 58 7.66 6.20 4.48
N ILE A 59 6.83 5.16 4.43
CA ILE A 59 6.18 4.59 5.62
C ILE A 59 6.91 3.34 6.12
N TRP A 60 7.41 2.50 5.22
CA TRP A 60 8.00 1.19 5.53
C TRP A 60 9.47 1.02 5.08
N GLY A 61 10.07 1.98 4.38
CA GLY A 61 11.42 1.85 3.81
C GLY A 61 12.51 1.66 4.86
N GLU A 62 12.39 2.28 6.04
CA GLU A 62 13.35 2.09 7.14
C GLU A 62 13.22 0.73 7.83
N LYS A 63 12.07 0.05 7.71
CA LYS A 63 11.82 -1.25 8.35
C LYS A 63 12.54 -2.42 7.65
N HIS A 64 13.13 -2.17 6.48
CA HIS A 64 13.77 -3.17 5.62
C HIS A 64 15.20 -2.79 5.20
N ALA A 65 15.77 -1.71 5.77
CA ALA A 65 17.15 -1.25 5.53
C ALA A 65 18.17 -1.91 6.47
#